data_AF-A0A251ZSW9-F1
#
_entry.id   AF-A0A251ZSW9-F1
#
_cell.length_a   1.000
_cell.length_b   1.000
_cell.length_c   1.000
_cell.angle_alpha   90.00
_cell.angle_beta   90.00
_cell.angle_gamma   90.00
#
_symmetry.space_group_name_H-M   'P 1'
#
loop_
_entity.id
_entity.type
_entity.pdbx_description
1 polymer ?
#
loop_
_entity_poly.entity_id
_entity_poly.type
_entity_poly.pdbx_seq_one_letter_code
_entity_poly.pdbx_strand_id
1 'polypeptide(L)' 'MECIELKDEQTIIALSQEELRIILAAVGEIYEGVCVDARDFEAIHGIEKNEVLQLKKELYEIYDQLIDNNEIS' A
#
# COMPACT_ATOMS: atom_id res chain seq x y z
N MET A 1 13.47 16.63 -4.57
CA MET A 1 13.12 15.46 -5.40
C MET A 1 11.62 15.53 -5.60
N GLU A 2 11.12 15.41 -6.83
CA GLU A 2 9.68 15.28 -7.01
C GLU A 2 9.29 13.86 -6.60
N CYS A 3 8.46 13.73 -5.57
CA CYS A 3 8.04 12.43 -5.03
C CYS A 3 6.90 11.81 -5.85
N ILE A 4 6.41 12.50 -6.88
CA ILE A 4 5.23 12.12 -7.65
C ILE A 4 5.50 12.39 -9.13
N GLU A 5 5.34 11.36 -9.95
CA GLU A 5 5.38 11.42 -11.42
C GLU A 5 4.02 10.99 -11.98
N LEU A 6 3.50 11.72 -12.97
CA LEU A 6 2.25 11.36 -13.67
C LEU A 6 2.60 10.75 -15.02
N LYS A 7 2.18 9.50 -15.27
CA LYS A 7 2.46 8.77 -16.51
C LYS A 7 1.25 7.97 -16.96
N ASP A 8 0.73 8.29 -18.15
CA ASP A 8 -0.35 7.54 -18.82
C ASP A 8 -1.50 7.15 -17.87
N GLU A 9 -2.06 8.16 -17.18
CA GLU A 9 -3.12 8.05 -16.16
C GLU A 9 -2.72 7.42 -14.81
N GLN A 10 -1.46 7.03 -14.66
CA GLN A 10 -0.91 6.51 -13.41
C GLN A 10 -0.15 7.59 -12.65
N THR A 11 -0.23 7.52 -11.32
CA THR A 11 0.58 8.32 -10.41
C THR A 11 1.66 7.41 -9.83
N ILE A 12 2.91 7.67 -10.17
CA ILE A 12 4.07 6.97 -9.63
C ILE A 12 4.57 7.78 -8.44
N ILE A 13 4.64 7.15 -7.26
CA ILE A 13 5.14 7.78 -6.05
C ILE A 13 6.51 7.18 -5.72
N ALA A 14 7.53 8.02 -5.62
CA ALA A 14 8.84 7.61 -5.15
C ALA A 14 8.83 7.58 -3.62
N LEU A 15 9.07 6.41 -3.03
CA LEU A 15 9.07 6.18 -1.59
C LEU A 15 10.41 5.63 -1.14
N SER A 16 10.89 6.09 0.02
CA SER A 16 11.93 5.40 0.78
C SER A 16 11.40 4.08 1.37
N GLN A 17 12.30 3.21 1.81
CA GLN A 17 11.92 1.96 2.47
C GLN A 17 11.13 2.19 3.76
N GLU A 18 11.42 3.27 4.50
CA GLU A 18 10.72 3.63 5.72
C GLU A 18 9.29 4.13 5.43
N GLU A 19 9.11 4.98 4.41
CA GLU A 19 7.80 5.45 3.99
C GLU A 19 6.91 4.30 3.49
N LEU A 20 7.49 3.34 2.74
CA LEU A 20 6.77 2.13 2.33
C LEU A 20 6.31 1.29 3.54
N ARG A 21 7.16 1.14 4.57
CA ARG A 21 6.79 0.44 5.82
C ARG A 21 5.61 1.11 6.53
N ILE A 22 5.59 2.45 6.58
CA ILE A 22 4.49 3.21 7.21
C ILE A 22 3.18 2.98 6.45
N ILE A 23 3.22 3.02 5.11
CA ILE A 23 2.04 2.77 4.27
C ILE A 23 1.53 1.33 4.48
N LEU A 24 2.42 0.34 4.51
CA LEU A 24 2.07 -1.05 4.78
C LEU A 24 1.35 -1.22 6.13
N ALA A 25 1.85 -0.58 7.19
CA ALA A 25 1.23 -0.62 8.50
C ALA A 25 -0.18 0.00 8.48
N ALA A 26 -0.33 1.17 7.86
CA ALA A 26 -1.63 1.84 7.74
C ALA A 26 -2.66 1.01 6.94
N VAL A 27 -2.26 0.43 5.81
CA VAL A 27 -3.12 -0.46 5.02
C VAL A 27 -3.48 -1.72 5.81
N GLY A 28 -2.55 -2.25 6.61
CA GLY A 28 -2.79 -3.37 7.53
C GLY A 28 -3.88 -3.06 8.56
N GLU A 29 -3.75 -1.93 9.26
CA GLU A 29 -4.68 -1.50 10.32
C GLU A 29 -6.10 -1.22 9.80
N ILE A 30 -6.21 -0.60 8.62
CA ILE A 30 -7.50 -0.39 7.94
C ILE A 30 -8.18 -1.75 7.68
N TYR A 31 -7.43 -2.72 7.16
CA TYR A 31 -7.97 -4.02 6.78
C TYR A 31 -8.33 -4.92 7.97
N GLU A 32 -7.58 -4.86 9.07
CA GLU A 32 -7.86 -5.67 10.26
C GLU A 32 -9.17 -5.25 10.97
N GLY A 33 -9.87 -4.25 10.44
CA GLY A 33 -11.09 -3.71 11.02
C GLY A 33 -10.83 -2.97 12.34
N VAL A 34 -9.57 -2.58 12.58
CA VAL A 34 -9.16 -1.84 13.77
C VAL A 34 -9.68 -0.41 13.70
N CYS A 35 -9.71 0.19 12.50
CA CYS A 35 -10.17 1.56 12.31
C CYS A 35 -11.61 1.68 11.76
N VAL A 36 -12.02 0.85 10.79
CA VAL A 36 -13.33 0.96 10.09
C VAL A 36 -13.82 -0.43 9.62
N ASP A 37 -15.12 -0.71 9.69
CA ASP A 37 -15.74 -1.92 9.09
C ASP A 37 -15.63 -1.86 7.57
N ALA A 38 -15.31 -2.98 6.91
CA ALA A 38 -15.09 -3.01 5.46
C ALA A 38 -16.26 -2.44 4.63
N ARG A 39 -17.51 -2.56 5.12
CA ARG A 39 -18.69 -2.00 4.45
C ARG A 39 -18.76 -0.48 4.58
N ASP A 40 -18.36 0.04 5.73
CA ASP A 40 -18.29 1.47 5.97
C ASP A 40 -17.15 2.08 5.14
N PHE A 41 -16.01 1.39 5.02
CA PHE A 41 -14.91 1.79 4.16
C PHE A 41 -15.35 1.86 2.69
N GLU A 42 -16.02 0.82 2.20
CA GLU A 42 -16.57 0.78 0.83
C GLU A 42 -17.60 1.90 0.61
N ALA A 43 -18.49 2.15 1.56
CA ALA A 43 -19.49 3.20 1.46
C ALA A 43 -18.88 4.62 1.43
N ILE A 44 -17.81 4.86 2.18
CA ILE A 44 -17.17 6.19 2.27
C ILE A 44 -16.24 6.43 1.08
N HIS A 45 -15.49 5.42 0.65
CA HIS A 45 -14.41 5.57 -0.32
C HIS A 45 -14.72 5.01 -1.70
N GLY A 46 -15.77 4.20 -1.85
CA GLY A 46 -16.14 3.55 -3.11
C GLY A 46 -15.16 2.46 -3.56
N ILE A 47 -14.33 1.96 -2.64
CA ILE A 47 -13.31 0.95 -2.92
C ILE A 47 -13.76 -0.37 -2.28
N GLU A 48 -13.85 -1.42 -3.09
CA GLU A 48 -14.29 -2.73 -2.61
C GLU A 48 -13.23 -3.37 -1.70
N LYS A 49 -13.68 -4.15 -0.71
CA LYS A 49 -12.79 -4.90 0.20
C LYS A 49 -11.74 -5.74 -0.55
N ASN A 50 -12.11 -6.34 -1.69
CA ASN A 50 -11.22 -7.18 -2.47
C ASN A 50 -10.08 -6.39 -3.13
N GLU A 51 -10.33 -5.14 -3.54
CA GLU A 51 -9.31 -4.27 -4.10
C GLU A 51 -8.28 -3.86 -3.04
N VAL A 52 -8.75 -3.54 -1.82
CA VAL A 52 -7.86 -3.25 -0.68
C VAL A 52 -7.00 -4.46 -0.31
N LEU A 53 -7.61 -5.66 -0.32
CA LEU A 53 -6.92 -6.92 -0.06
C LEU A 53 -5.83 -7.23 -1.09
N GLN A 54 -6.14 -7.01 -2.36
CA GLN A 54 -5.19 -7.19 -3.44
C GLN A 54 -4.04 -6.19 -3.32
N LEU A 55 -4.33 -4.91 -3.06
CA LEU A 55 -3.31 -3.89 -2.84
C LEU A 55 -2.40 -4.22 -1.65
N LYS A 56 -2.97 -4.70 -0.53
CA LYS A 56 -2.18 -5.17 0.61
C LYS A 56 -1.21 -6.25 0.17
N LYS A 57 -1.69 -7.28 -0.53
CA LYS A 57 -0.83 -8.38 -0.99
C LYS A 57 0.31 -7.88 -1.87
N GLU A 58 0.01 -7.04 -2.85
CA GLU A 58 1.01 -6.48 -3.78
C GLU A 58 2.08 -5.65 -3.05
N LEU A 59 1.67 -4.80 -2.10
CA LEU A 59 2.61 -3.98 -1.32
C LEU A 59 3.54 -4.85 -0.45
N TYR A 60 3.01 -5.92 0.15
CA TYR A 60 3.82 -6.86 0.94
C TYR A 60 4.82 -7.60 0.06
N GLU A 61 4.41 -8.08 -1.13
CA GLU A 61 5.31 -8.74 -2.08
C GLU A 61 6.45 -7.81 -2.54
N ILE A 62 6.15 -6.53 -2.82
CA ILE A 62 7.17 -5.52 -3.16
C ILE A 62 8.15 -5.34 -2.00
N TYR A 63 7.65 -5.26 -0.78
CA TYR A 63 8.49 -5.04 0.39
C TYR A 63 9.37 -6.24 0.74
N ASP A 64 8.85 -7.46 0.63
CA ASP A 64 9.63 -8.68 0.83
C ASP A 64 10.76 -8.78 -0.20
N GLN A 65 10.48 -8.47 -1.47
CA GLN A 65 11.53 -8.39 -2.51
C GLN A 65 12.61 -7.35 -2.19
N LEU A 66 12.26 -6.22 -1.58
CA LEU A 66 13.24 -5.20 -1.19
C LEU A 66 14.12 -5.67 -0.02
N ILE A 67 13.59 -6.46 0.92
CA ILE A 67 14.39 -7.08 1.98
C ILE A 67 15.34 -8.11 1.39
N ASP A 68 14.84 -9.03 0.58
CA ASP A 68 15.64 -10.12 0.00
C ASP A 68 16.79 -9.57 -0.87
N ASN A 69 16.55 -8.49 -1.62
CA ASN A 69 17.58 -7.84 -2.42
C ASN A 69 18.62 -7.04 -1.59
N ASN A 70 18.28 -6.67 -0.36
CA ASN A 70 19.19 -5.99 0.57
C ASN A 70 20.10 -6.97 1.34
N GLU A 71 19.78 -8.27 1.41
CA GLU A 71 20.65 -9.28 2.04
C GLU A 71 21.80 -9.76 1.14
N ILE A 72 21.83 -9.35 -0.14
CA ILE A 72 22.85 -9.72 -1.15
C ILE A 72 23.89 -8.59 -1.39
N SER A 73 23.79 -7.46 -0.68
CA SER A 73 24.70 -6.29 -0.85
C SER A 73 25.75 -6.17 0.25
#